data_AF-A0A963NAB5-F1
#
_entry.id   AF-A0A963NAB5-F1
#
_cell.length_a   1.000
_cell.length_b   1.000
_cell.length_c   1.000
_cell.angle_alpha   90.00
_cell.angle_beta   90.00
_cell.angle_gamma   90.00
#
_symmetry.space_group_name_H-M   'P 1'
#
loop_
_entity.id
_entity.type
_entity.pdbx_description
1 polymer ?
#
loop_
_entity_poly.entity_id
_entity_poly.type
_entity_poly.pdbx_seq_one_letter_code
_entity_poly.pdbx_strand_id
1 'polypeptide(L)'
;TYAERATDWRANNNIAESIFEQMRLEKHPVPSWLISSAGTGGTVATLGRYVRYRARATRVCAADAEYSVFFEHYCNGNADLGLRESSRIEGIGRPRVEASFLPEVIDAMVKVPDVWSVAAMHELSARLGRGVGPSTGTNLVAALACMNRMRESGEIGSVVTLLCDAGQRYAHTYYSEDWLQRAGLNCAVERGAVAASLDSAQIAGALAASWRTAGEL
;
A
#
# COMPACT_ATOMS: atom_id res chain seq x y z
N THR A 1 18.64 -5.37 -4.09
CA THR A 1 18.74 -5.36 -5.57
C THR A 1 18.47 -3.95 -6.09
N TYR A 2 19.20 -3.41 -7.08
CA TYR A 2 19.03 -2.01 -7.57
C TYR A 2 17.78 -1.80 -8.46
N ALA A 3 16.60 -2.16 -7.98
CA ALA A 3 15.35 -2.02 -8.74
C ALA A 3 15.02 -0.56 -9.10
N GLU A 4 15.48 0.42 -8.31
CA GLU A 4 15.31 1.86 -8.57
C GLU A 4 16.09 2.37 -9.80
N ARG A 5 17.03 1.57 -10.30
CA ARG A 5 17.81 1.83 -11.52
C ARG A 5 17.32 1.02 -12.71
N ALA A 6 16.51 -0.01 -12.48
CA ALA A 6 16.02 -0.90 -13.53
C ALA A 6 14.93 -0.25 -14.39
N THR A 7 14.22 0.74 -13.86
CA THR A 7 13.20 1.48 -14.58
C THR A 7 13.66 2.90 -14.83
N ASP A 8 13.64 3.34 -16.09
CA ASP A 8 13.75 4.75 -16.41
C ASP A 8 12.45 5.45 -16.00
N TRP A 9 12.43 5.94 -14.77
CA TRP A 9 11.31 6.67 -14.19
C TRP A 9 11.07 8.03 -14.88
N ARG A 10 11.99 8.51 -15.73
CA ARG A 10 11.80 9.71 -16.55
C ARG A 10 11.21 9.39 -17.93
N ALA A 11 11.25 8.13 -18.36
CA ALA A 11 10.71 7.74 -19.66
C ALA A 11 9.19 7.86 -19.69
N ASN A 12 8.62 8.11 -20.87
CA ASN A 12 7.17 8.20 -21.07
C ASN A 12 6.46 6.82 -21.08
N ASN A 13 7.11 5.76 -20.60
CA ASN A 13 6.58 4.40 -20.55
C ASN A 13 6.79 3.77 -19.17
N ASN A 14 6.48 4.53 -18.13
CA ASN A 14 6.54 4.06 -16.75
C ASN A 14 5.14 4.14 -16.09
N ILE A 15 4.97 3.41 -15.00
CA ILE A 15 3.68 3.30 -14.30
C ILE A 15 3.11 4.65 -13.88
N ALA A 16 3.94 5.62 -13.48
CA ALA A 16 3.49 6.94 -13.06
C ALA A 16 2.91 7.73 -14.24
N GLU A 17 3.60 7.78 -15.39
CA GLU A 17 3.08 8.44 -16.59
C GLU A 17 1.74 7.80 -17.02
N SER A 18 1.65 6.47 -17.03
CA SER A 18 0.40 5.77 -17.37
C SER A 18 -0.75 6.10 -16.41
N ILE A 19 -0.47 6.20 -15.10
CA ILE A 19 -1.48 6.65 -14.11
C ILE A 19 -1.97 8.05 -14.47
N PHE A 20 -1.05 9.01 -14.66
CA PHE A 20 -1.44 10.39 -14.96
C PHE A 20 -2.16 10.52 -16.30
N GLU A 21 -1.80 9.72 -17.31
CA GLU A 21 -2.50 9.69 -18.59
C GLU A 21 -3.95 9.20 -18.46
N GLN A 22 -4.17 8.09 -17.74
CA GLN A 22 -5.50 7.55 -17.49
C GLN A 22 -6.36 8.50 -16.65
N MET A 23 -5.76 9.09 -15.61
CA MET A 23 -6.44 10.03 -14.70
C MET A 23 -6.93 11.30 -15.41
N ARG A 24 -6.42 11.65 -16.61
CA ARG A 24 -6.91 12.82 -17.38
C ARG A 24 -8.40 12.77 -17.68
N LEU A 25 -9.01 11.58 -17.66
CA LEU A 25 -10.43 11.37 -17.91
C LEU A 25 -11.28 11.41 -16.64
N GLU A 26 -10.65 11.52 -15.46
CA GLU A 26 -11.32 11.53 -14.17
C GLU A 26 -11.64 12.94 -13.67
N LYS A 27 -12.61 13.05 -12.75
CA LYS A 27 -13.03 14.33 -12.16
C LYS A 27 -11.88 15.10 -11.50
N HIS A 28 -10.97 14.39 -10.85
CA HIS A 28 -9.75 14.96 -10.23
C HIS A 28 -8.52 14.34 -10.90
N PRO A 29 -8.04 14.91 -12.03
CA PRO A 29 -7.04 14.27 -12.88
C PRO A 29 -5.61 14.30 -12.31
N VAL A 30 -5.37 15.19 -11.34
CA VAL A 30 -4.17 15.15 -10.50
C VAL A 30 -4.60 14.51 -9.17
N PRO A 31 -4.27 13.24 -8.91
CA PRO A 31 -4.66 12.60 -7.66
C PRO A 31 -3.94 13.26 -6.48
N SER A 32 -4.64 13.39 -5.36
CA SER A 32 -4.07 13.85 -4.09
C SER A 32 -3.01 12.89 -3.58
N TRP A 33 -3.23 11.59 -3.79
CA TRP A 33 -2.35 10.51 -3.32
C TRP A 33 -2.11 9.44 -4.38
N LEU A 34 -0.84 9.04 -4.51
CA LEU A 34 -0.44 7.77 -5.10
C LEU A 34 0.04 6.84 -4.00
N ILE A 35 -0.45 5.60 -4.02
CA ILE A 35 -0.23 4.63 -2.95
C ILE A 35 0.34 3.36 -3.55
N SER A 36 1.45 2.89 -2.96
CA SER A 36 2.03 1.59 -3.30
C SER A 36 2.76 1.03 -2.11
N SER A 37 2.64 -0.29 -1.92
CA SER A 37 3.42 -1.03 -0.96
C SER A 37 4.86 -1.19 -1.43
N ALA A 38 5.78 -1.31 -0.47
CA ALA A 38 7.22 -1.42 -0.75
C ALA A 38 7.69 -2.87 -0.61
N GLY A 39 8.20 -3.43 -1.71
CA GLY A 39 8.96 -4.69 -1.74
C GLY A 39 10.45 -4.45 -1.78
N THR A 40 11.01 -4.24 -2.96
CA THR A 40 12.36 -3.66 -3.07
C THR A 40 12.35 -2.14 -2.86
N GLY A 41 11.19 -1.49 -3.06
CA GLY A 41 11.03 -0.04 -3.04
C GLY A 41 10.96 0.60 -4.44
N GLY A 42 11.27 -0.14 -5.50
CA GLY A 42 11.37 0.39 -6.87
C GLY A 42 10.11 1.09 -7.39
N THR A 43 8.91 0.54 -7.14
CA THR A 43 7.64 1.15 -7.57
C THR A 43 7.41 2.48 -6.85
N VAL A 44 7.51 2.50 -5.52
CA VAL A 44 7.35 3.71 -4.71
C VAL A 44 8.38 4.77 -5.10
N ALA A 45 9.64 4.37 -5.28
CA ALA A 45 10.70 5.26 -5.76
C ALA A 45 10.38 5.86 -7.15
N THR A 46 9.82 5.07 -8.06
CA THR A 46 9.41 5.53 -9.39
C THR A 46 8.28 6.57 -9.29
N LEU A 47 7.24 6.28 -8.51
CA LEU A 47 6.11 7.20 -8.29
C LEU A 47 6.60 8.53 -7.68
N GLY A 48 7.37 8.46 -6.59
CA GLY A 48 7.89 9.63 -5.88
C GLY A 48 8.80 10.48 -6.75
N ARG A 49 9.81 9.87 -7.41
CA ARG A 49 10.72 10.60 -8.30
C ARG A 49 9.97 11.26 -9.46
N TYR A 50 9.02 10.56 -10.07
CA TYR A 50 8.22 11.09 -11.17
C TYR A 50 7.39 12.30 -10.73
N VAL A 51 6.67 12.20 -9.60
CA VAL A 51 5.85 13.28 -9.05
C VAL A 51 6.69 14.54 -8.80
N ARG A 52 7.86 14.40 -8.18
CA ARG A 52 8.77 15.52 -7.92
C ARG A 52 9.33 16.13 -9.21
N TYR A 53 9.80 15.28 -10.13
CA TYR A 53 10.37 15.73 -11.40
C TYR A 53 9.37 16.46 -12.30
N ARG A 54 8.12 16.02 -12.31
CA ARG A 54 7.04 16.63 -13.11
C ARG A 54 6.29 17.72 -12.35
N ALA A 55 6.75 18.08 -11.14
CA ALA A 55 6.13 19.07 -10.25
C ALA A 55 4.61 18.86 -10.08
N ARG A 56 4.18 17.62 -9.91
CA ARG A 56 2.77 17.29 -9.69
C ARG A 56 2.40 17.62 -8.25
N ALA A 57 1.24 18.25 -8.05
CA ALA A 57 0.64 18.50 -6.75
C ALA A 57 0.01 17.22 -6.16
N THR A 58 0.80 16.15 -6.13
CA THR A 58 0.40 14.80 -5.71
C THR A 58 1.34 14.37 -4.60
N ARG A 59 0.83 13.71 -3.56
CA ARG A 59 1.61 13.11 -2.49
C ARG A 59 1.78 11.61 -2.72
N VAL A 60 2.86 11.04 -2.21
CA VAL A 60 3.16 9.61 -2.30
C VAL A 60 3.13 8.99 -0.92
N CYS A 61 2.24 8.01 -0.73
CA CYS A 61 2.17 7.22 0.48
C CYS A 61 2.71 5.80 0.24
N ALA A 62 3.68 5.38 1.05
CA ALA A 62 4.18 4.01 1.02
C ALA A 62 3.46 3.15 2.06
N ALA A 63 2.87 2.04 1.62
CA ALA A 63 2.30 1.04 2.51
C ALA A 63 3.38 0.03 2.93
N ASP A 64 3.51 -0.23 4.22
CA ASP A 64 4.49 -1.17 4.76
C ASP A 64 3.80 -2.32 5.48
N ALA A 65 4.32 -3.53 5.28
CA ALA A 65 3.80 -4.72 5.96
C ALA A 65 4.27 -4.77 7.43
N GLU A 66 3.63 -5.63 8.23
CA GLU A 66 3.87 -5.74 9.66
C GLU A 66 5.34 -6.05 9.98
N TYR A 67 5.90 -7.07 9.32
CA TYR A 67 7.29 -7.53 9.50
C TYR A 67 8.20 -6.96 8.40
N SER A 68 8.42 -5.65 8.50
CA SER A 68 9.28 -4.89 7.60
C SER A 68 10.00 -3.78 8.35
N VAL A 69 11.21 -3.43 7.89
CA VAL A 69 11.99 -2.33 8.47
C VAL A 69 11.73 -0.96 7.82
N PHE A 70 10.95 -0.90 6.73
CA PHE A 70 10.84 0.33 5.94
C PHE A 70 10.17 1.47 6.69
N PHE A 71 9.10 1.19 7.43
CA PHE A 71 8.43 2.21 8.25
C PHE A 71 9.39 2.79 9.31
N GLU A 72 10.11 1.93 10.02
CA GLU A 72 11.08 2.33 11.03
C GLU A 72 12.25 3.11 10.41
N HIS A 73 12.75 2.66 9.26
CA HIS A 73 13.80 3.34 8.51
C HIS A 73 13.36 4.74 8.06
N TYR A 74 12.13 4.90 7.58
CA TYR A 74 11.57 6.20 7.24
C TYR A 74 11.50 7.13 8.45
N CYS A 75 11.11 6.61 9.62
CA CYS A 75 10.98 7.41 10.84
C CYS A 75 12.32 7.86 11.44
N ASN A 76 13.36 7.03 11.39
CA ASN A 76 14.60 7.27 12.13
C ASN A 76 15.88 7.33 11.28
N GLY A 77 15.80 7.08 9.97
CA GLY A 77 16.93 7.09 9.04
C GLY A 77 17.94 5.96 9.23
N ASN A 78 17.70 5.01 10.14
CA ASN A 78 18.66 3.95 10.45
C ASN A 78 18.67 2.89 9.34
N ALA A 79 19.77 2.79 8.59
CA ALA A 79 19.94 1.81 7.52
C ALA A 79 20.35 0.40 8.02
N ASP A 80 20.81 0.29 9.26
CA ASP A 80 21.30 -0.96 9.87
C ASP A 80 20.18 -1.78 10.54
N LEU A 81 18.92 -1.41 10.31
CA LEU A 81 17.76 -2.12 10.85
C LEU A 81 17.69 -3.55 10.31
N GLY A 82 17.39 -4.48 11.21
CA GLY A 82 17.29 -5.90 10.94
C GLY A 82 16.16 -6.54 11.73
N LEU A 83 15.30 -7.32 11.07
CA LEU A 83 14.32 -8.20 11.71
C LEU A 83 14.76 -9.65 11.58
N ARG A 84 14.40 -10.47 12.58
CA ARG A 84 14.59 -11.93 12.53
C ARG A 84 13.57 -12.61 11.62
N GLU A 85 12.38 -12.04 11.54
CA GLU A 85 11.26 -12.54 10.77
C GLU A 85 11.07 -11.68 9.52
N SER A 86 10.58 -12.30 8.44
CA SER A 86 10.23 -11.62 7.21
C SER A 86 8.72 -11.44 7.11
N SER A 87 8.30 -10.42 6.35
CA SER A 87 6.91 -10.21 5.96
C SER A 87 6.21 -11.51 5.55
N ARG A 88 5.02 -11.73 6.12
CA ARG A 88 4.12 -12.80 5.69
C ARG A 88 3.32 -12.39 4.47
N ILE A 89 3.32 -11.12 4.08
CA ILE A 89 2.66 -10.64 2.86
C ILE A 89 3.66 -10.74 1.71
N GLU A 90 3.44 -11.69 0.82
CA GLU A 90 4.35 -11.96 -0.29
C GLU A 90 4.59 -10.73 -1.18
N GLY A 91 5.85 -10.52 -1.55
CA GLY A 91 6.29 -9.46 -2.46
C GLY A 91 6.56 -8.10 -1.79
N ILE A 92 6.09 -7.88 -0.56
CA ILE A 92 6.25 -6.60 0.16
C ILE A 92 6.81 -6.80 1.56
N GLY A 93 7.41 -5.75 2.11
CA GLY A 93 8.08 -5.78 3.40
C GLY A 93 9.43 -6.50 3.35
N ARG A 94 10.44 -5.93 4.01
CA ARG A 94 11.80 -6.51 4.05
C ARG A 94 12.35 -6.53 5.46
N PRO A 95 13.07 -7.59 5.85
CA PRO A 95 13.72 -7.65 7.15
C PRO A 95 14.96 -6.75 7.23
N ARG A 96 15.39 -6.13 6.12
CA ARG A 96 16.53 -5.20 6.03
C ARG A 96 16.21 -4.10 5.03
N VAL A 97 16.87 -2.95 5.19
CA VAL A 97 16.69 -1.81 4.28
C VAL A 97 17.25 -2.16 2.91
N GLU A 98 16.49 -1.84 1.86
CA GLU A 98 16.88 -2.04 0.47
C GLU A 98 17.31 -0.72 -0.14
N ALA A 99 18.37 -0.72 -0.95
CA ALA A 99 18.88 0.49 -1.60
C ALA A 99 17.86 1.17 -2.53
N SER A 100 16.86 0.43 -3.02
CA SER A 100 15.79 0.99 -3.86
C SER A 100 14.66 1.63 -3.07
N PHE A 101 14.64 1.50 -1.74
CA PHE A 101 13.72 2.22 -0.88
C PHE A 101 14.29 3.61 -0.63
N LEU A 102 13.58 4.64 -1.08
CA LEU A 102 14.01 6.04 -1.04
C LEU A 102 13.03 6.86 -0.20
N PRO A 103 13.29 7.01 1.11
CA PRO A 103 12.42 7.77 2.02
C PRO A 103 12.16 9.21 1.55
N GLU A 104 13.12 9.83 0.87
CA GLU A 104 13.11 11.26 0.52
C GLU A 104 12.03 11.61 -0.53
N VAL A 105 11.50 10.61 -1.23
CA VAL A 105 10.44 10.78 -2.24
C VAL A 105 9.08 10.29 -1.74
N ILE A 106 8.96 10.00 -0.44
CA ILE A 106 7.74 9.52 0.22
C ILE A 106 7.24 10.61 1.17
N ASP A 107 5.99 11.04 1.00
CA ASP A 107 5.35 12.06 1.84
C ASP A 107 4.81 11.48 3.16
N ALA A 108 4.33 10.24 3.11
CA ALA A 108 3.80 9.55 4.28
C ALA A 108 3.96 8.03 4.17
N MET A 109 3.89 7.34 5.32
CA MET A 109 3.84 5.89 5.38
C MET A 109 2.67 5.40 6.22
N VAL A 110 2.14 4.24 5.83
CA VAL A 110 1.15 3.48 6.61
C VAL A 110 1.69 2.08 6.86
N LYS A 111 1.96 1.72 8.11
CA LYS A 111 2.29 0.35 8.51
C LYS A 111 1.00 -0.42 8.80
N VAL A 112 0.80 -1.52 8.09
CA VAL A 112 -0.45 -2.30 8.11
C VAL A 112 -0.17 -3.68 8.72
N PRO A 113 -0.91 -4.11 9.75
CA PRO A 113 -0.80 -5.47 10.26
C PRO A 113 -1.29 -6.49 9.22
N ASP A 114 -0.65 -7.66 9.15
CA ASP A 114 -0.85 -8.61 8.06
C ASP A 114 -2.30 -9.13 7.99
N VAL A 115 -2.95 -9.29 9.14
CA VAL A 115 -4.36 -9.73 9.24
C VAL A 115 -5.31 -8.77 8.51
N TRP A 116 -5.03 -7.47 8.55
CA TRP A 116 -5.84 -6.45 7.87
C TRP A 116 -5.58 -6.41 6.37
N SER A 117 -4.33 -6.69 5.96
CA SER A 117 -4.00 -6.89 4.54
C SER A 117 -4.76 -8.07 3.94
N VAL A 118 -4.82 -9.21 4.65
CA VAL A 118 -5.58 -10.38 4.22
C VAL A 118 -7.08 -10.10 4.22
N ALA A 119 -7.61 -9.47 5.27
CA ALA A 119 -9.03 -9.09 5.34
C ALA A 119 -9.44 -8.22 4.14
N ALA A 120 -8.67 -7.16 3.86
CA ALA A 120 -8.91 -6.25 2.76
C ALA A 120 -8.78 -6.92 1.39
N MET A 121 -7.87 -7.89 1.25
CA MET A 121 -7.75 -8.71 0.04
C MET A 121 -9.04 -9.50 -0.23
N HIS A 122 -9.61 -10.16 0.78
CA HIS A 122 -10.85 -10.91 0.61
C HIS A 122 -12.03 -10.00 0.26
N GLU A 123 -12.20 -8.91 1.00
CA GLU A 123 -13.31 -7.97 0.76
C GLU A 123 -13.24 -7.34 -0.62
N LEU A 124 -12.04 -6.93 -1.05
CA LEU A 124 -11.86 -6.38 -2.39
C LEU A 124 -12.09 -7.44 -3.47
N SER A 125 -11.63 -8.67 -3.25
CA SER A 125 -11.83 -9.77 -4.21
C SER A 125 -13.31 -10.06 -4.44
N ALA A 126 -14.10 -10.11 -3.36
CA ALA A 126 -15.54 -10.34 -3.43
C ALA A 126 -16.25 -9.23 -4.21
N ARG A 127 -15.88 -7.96 -3.97
CA ARG A 127 -16.47 -6.79 -4.63
C ARG A 127 -16.07 -6.66 -6.10
N LEU A 128 -14.84 -7.02 -6.45
CA LEU A 128 -14.36 -6.96 -7.83
C LEU A 128 -14.81 -8.17 -8.67
N GLY A 129 -15.32 -9.24 -8.05
CA GLY A 129 -15.60 -10.50 -8.74
C GLY A 129 -14.35 -11.20 -9.27
N ARG A 130 -13.16 -10.81 -8.81
CA ARG A 130 -11.87 -11.43 -9.17
C ARG A 130 -10.91 -11.43 -7.98
N GLY A 131 -10.15 -12.52 -7.83
CA GLY A 131 -9.14 -12.62 -6.78
C GLY A 131 -7.95 -11.68 -7.00
N VAL A 132 -7.48 -11.06 -5.92
CA VAL A 132 -6.26 -10.24 -5.85
C VAL A 132 -5.32 -10.75 -4.76
N GLY A 133 -4.05 -10.38 -4.81
CA GLY A 133 -3.07 -10.74 -3.77
C GLY A 133 -3.14 -9.89 -2.50
N PRO A 134 -2.54 -10.35 -1.39
CA PRO A 134 -2.61 -9.67 -0.09
C PRO A 134 -1.85 -8.34 -0.05
N SER A 135 -0.85 -8.14 -0.91
CA SER A 135 -0.19 -6.83 -1.10
C SER A 135 -1.15 -5.77 -1.64
N THR A 136 -2.14 -6.18 -2.45
CA THR A 136 -3.26 -5.32 -2.85
C THR A 136 -4.13 -4.94 -1.66
N GLY A 137 -4.37 -5.86 -0.74
CA GLY A 137 -5.10 -5.56 0.49
C GLY A 137 -4.35 -4.57 1.37
N THR A 138 -3.02 -4.70 1.48
CA THR A 138 -2.15 -3.73 2.16
C THR A 138 -2.30 -2.32 1.56
N ASN A 139 -2.27 -2.24 0.23
CA ASN A 139 -2.49 -1.01 -0.54
C ASN A 139 -3.88 -0.39 -0.31
N LEU A 140 -4.93 -1.23 -0.22
CA LEU A 140 -6.29 -0.78 0.06
C LEU A 140 -6.41 -0.19 1.48
N VAL A 141 -5.82 -0.83 2.48
CA VAL A 141 -5.84 -0.31 3.86
C VAL A 141 -5.14 1.05 3.93
N ALA A 142 -3.98 1.20 3.30
CA ALA A 142 -3.30 2.49 3.22
C ALA A 142 -4.12 3.57 2.47
N ALA A 143 -4.86 3.17 1.43
CA ALA A 143 -5.79 4.07 0.73
C ALA A 143 -6.95 4.53 1.62
N LEU A 144 -7.51 3.62 2.41
CA LEU A 144 -8.55 3.95 3.40
C LEU A 144 -8.02 4.91 4.46
N ALA A 145 -6.79 4.73 4.94
CA ALA A 145 -6.14 5.66 5.86
C ALA A 145 -5.97 7.07 5.26
N CYS A 146 -5.48 7.17 4.02
CA CYS A 146 -5.34 8.46 3.31
C CYS A 146 -6.70 9.14 3.09
N MET A 147 -7.70 8.39 2.62
CA MET A 147 -9.04 8.92 2.40
C MET A 147 -9.71 9.35 3.71
N ASN A 148 -9.48 8.65 4.81
CA ASN A 148 -9.98 9.05 6.13
C ASN A 148 -9.40 10.41 6.54
N ARG A 149 -8.09 10.59 6.35
CA ARG A 149 -7.45 11.86 6.71
C ARG A 149 -7.84 13.01 5.78
N MET A 150 -8.00 12.76 4.48
CA MET A 150 -8.58 13.74 3.56
C MET A 150 -9.99 14.18 4.01
N ARG A 151 -10.82 13.24 4.48
CA ARG A 151 -12.15 13.59 5.01
C ARG A 151 -12.07 14.43 6.28
N GLU A 152 -11.19 14.09 7.21
CA GLU A 152 -10.96 14.85 8.44
C GLU A 152 -10.48 16.28 8.15
N SER A 153 -9.69 16.49 7.09
CA SER A 153 -9.21 17.80 6.65
C SER A 153 -10.15 18.53 5.69
N GLY A 154 -11.27 17.93 5.28
CA GLY A 154 -12.18 18.48 4.29
C GLY A 154 -11.62 18.54 2.87
N GLU A 155 -10.57 17.76 2.58
CA GLU A 155 -9.95 17.67 1.25
C GLU A 155 -10.78 16.79 0.32
N ILE A 156 -10.95 17.25 -0.93
CA ILE A 156 -11.63 16.52 -2.00
C ILE A 156 -10.63 16.28 -3.13
N GLY A 157 -10.46 15.02 -3.52
CA GLY A 157 -9.56 14.63 -4.60
C GLY A 157 -9.61 13.14 -4.87
N SER A 158 -8.83 12.70 -5.86
CA SER A 158 -8.69 11.28 -6.17
C SER A 158 -7.52 10.65 -5.40
N VAL A 159 -7.68 9.39 -5.01
CA VAL A 159 -6.61 8.53 -4.49
C VAL A 159 -6.41 7.39 -5.46
N VAL A 160 -5.17 7.14 -5.87
CA VAL A 160 -4.82 6.02 -6.75
C VAL A 160 -3.96 5.03 -5.97
N THR A 161 -4.29 3.75 -6.13
CA THR A 161 -3.53 2.64 -5.57
C THR A 161 -3.41 1.51 -6.58
N LEU A 162 -2.52 0.55 -6.32
CA LEU A 162 -2.21 -0.52 -7.25
C LEU A 162 -2.83 -1.85 -6.84
N LEU A 163 -3.49 -2.50 -7.79
CA LEU A 163 -3.77 -3.93 -7.71
C LEU A 163 -2.49 -4.67 -8.17
N CYS A 164 -1.92 -5.46 -7.29
CA CYS A 164 -0.66 -6.16 -7.54
C CYS A 164 -0.93 -7.51 -8.24
N ASP A 165 -0.47 -8.61 -7.64
CA ASP A 165 -0.64 -9.94 -8.22
C ASP A 165 -2.09 -10.43 -8.21
N ALA A 166 -2.39 -11.33 -9.15
CA ALA A 166 -3.68 -12.01 -9.24
C ALA A 166 -3.85 -13.06 -8.13
N GLY A 167 -5.08 -13.21 -7.64
CA GLY A 167 -5.42 -14.07 -6.49
C GLY A 167 -5.13 -15.56 -6.72
N GLN A 168 -5.12 -16.03 -7.96
CA GLN A 168 -4.89 -17.45 -8.28
C GLN A 168 -3.53 -17.96 -7.79
N ARG A 169 -2.52 -17.08 -7.68
CA ARG A 169 -1.20 -17.43 -7.12
C ARG A 169 -1.29 -17.91 -5.67
N TYR A 170 -2.36 -17.53 -4.96
CA TYR A 170 -2.54 -17.70 -3.54
C TYR A 170 -3.67 -18.68 -3.17
N ALA A 171 -4.15 -19.47 -4.13
CA ALA A 171 -5.28 -20.38 -3.94
C ALA A 171 -5.09 -21.37 -2.78
N HIS A 172 -3.84 -21.78 -2.51
CA HIS A 172 -3.49 -22.72 -1.44
C HIS A 172 -2.95 -22.03 -0.16
N THR A 173 -2.91 -20.69 -0.13
CA THR A 173 -2.43 -19.91 1.02
C THR A 173 -3.52 -18.97 1.52
N TYR A 174 -3.51 -17.69 1.17
CA TYR A 174 -4.41 -16.69 1.73
C TYR A 174 -5.90 -16.96 1.42
N TYR A 175 -6.20 -17.76 0.38
CA TYR A 175 -7.58 -18.20 0.10
C TYR A 175 -7.99 -19.51 0.77
N SER A 176 -7.11 -20.13 1.55
CA SER A 176 -7.39 -21.35 2.32
C SER A 176 -7.58 -21.03 3.80
N GLU A 177 -8.79 -21.22 4.31
CA GLU A 177 -9.11 -20.98 5.73
C GLU A 177 -8.23 -21.84 6.67
N ASP A 178 -7.98 -23.10 6.32
CA ASP A 178 -7.06 -23.98 7.05
C ASP A 178 -5.63 -23.42 7.11
N TRP A 179 -5.16 -22.82 6.02
CA TRP A 179 -3.85 -22.19 5.98
C TRP A 179 -3.83 -20.93 6.84
N LEU A 180 -4.86 -20.07 6.74
CA LEU A 180 -5.00 -18.87 7.56
C LEU A 180 -5.00 -19.21 9.05
N GLN A 181 -5.69 -20.27 9.45
CA GLN A 181 -5.71 -20.73 10.83
C GLN A 181 -4.31 -21.15 11.31
N ARG A 182 -3.59 -21.95 10.53
CA ARG A 182 -2.21 -22.37 10.87
C ARG A 182 -1.22 -21.21 10.87
N ALA A 183 -1.42 -20.23 10.00
CA ALA A 183 -0.57 -19.04 9.88
C ALA A 183 -0.89 -17.95 10.93
N GLY A 184 -1.95 -18.13 11.72
CA GLY A 184 -2.41 -17.12 12.68
C GLY A 184 -2.97 -15.86 12.02
N LEU A 185 -3.59 -15.99 10.84
CA LEU A 185 -4.13 -14.91 10.01
C LEU A 185 -5.65 -15.00 9.81
N ASN A 186 -6.34 -15.67 10.74
CA ASN A 186 -7.80 -15.66 10.79
C ASN A 186 -8.29 -14.21 10.90
N CYS A 187 -9.13 -13.78 9.95
CA CYS A 187 -9.46 -12.38 9.77
C CYS A 187 -10.97 -12.10 9.67
N ALA A 188 -11.82 -12.95 10.26
CA ALA A 188 -13.27 -12.82 10.11
C ALA A 188 -13.83 -11.50 10.66
N VAL A 189 -13.28 -11.02 11.79
CA VAL A 189 -13.69 -9.75 12.41
C VAL A 189 -13.21 -8.56 11.57
N GLU A 190 -11.97 -8.63 11.10
CA GLU A 190 -11.31 -7.63 10.28
C GLU A 190 -12.00 -7.50 8.91
N ARG A 191 -12.40 -8.63 8.30
CA ARG A 191 -13.21 -8.64 7.06
C ARG A 191 -14.50 -7.86 7.25
N GLY A 192 -15.23 -8.10 8.35
CA GLY A 192 -16.44 -7.35 8.69
C GLY A 192 -16.20 -5.84 8.87
N ALA A 193 -15.11 -5.45 9.53
CA ALA A 193 -14.75 -4.06 9.72
C ALA A 193 -14.33 -3.36 8.42
N VAL A 194 -13.61 -4.06 7.52
CA VAL A 194 -13.28 -3.53 6.19
C VAL A 194 -14.55 -3.40 5.35
N ALA A 195 -15.42 -4.40 5.33
CA ALA A 195 -16.70 -4.36 4.61
C ALA A 195 -17.54 -3.15 5.05
N ALA A 196 -17.74 -3.00 6.37
CA ALA A 196 -18.47 -1.87 6.93
C ALA A 196 -17.84 -0.51 6.53
N SER A 197 -16.51 -0.45 6.46
CA SER A 197 -15.81 0.78 6.07
C SER A 197 -16.03 1.14 4.60
N LEU A 198 -16.04 0.14 3.72
CA LEU A 198 -16.28 0.32 2.30
C LEU A 198 -17.75 0.66 2.00
N ASP A 199 -18.69 0.07 2.73
CA ASP A 199 -20.14 0.25 2.47
C ASP A 199 -20.69 1.57 3.01
N SER A 200 -20.22 2.01 4.18
CA SER A 200 -20.68 3.25 4.83
C SER A 200 -19.89 4.49 4.41
N ALA A 201 -18.79 4.30 3.69
CA ALA A 201 -17.75 5.30 3.50
C ALA A 201 -17.24 5.90 4.82
N GLN A 202 -17.34 5.22 5.97
CA GLN A 202 -16.78 5.66 7.25
C GLN A 202 -15.83 4.59 7.78
N ILE A 203 -14.62 4.96 8.19
CA ILE A 203 -13.67 3.96 8.70
C ILE A 203 -14.16 3.41 10.04
N ALA A 204 -14.35 2.09 10.11
CA ALA A 204 -14.65 1.38 11.34
C ALA A 204 -13.54 1.60 12.38
N GLY A 205 -13.90 1.85 13.64
CA GLY A 205 -12.93 2.18 14.70
C GLY A 205 -11.84 1.11 14.88
N ALA A 206 -12.18 -0.17 14.76
CA ALA A 206 -11.20 -1.26 14.81
C ALA A 206 -10.15 -1.19 13.70
N LEU A 207 -10.57 -0.81 12.49
CA LEU A 207 -9.68 -0.62 11.35
C LEU A 207 -8.81 0.63 11.56
N ALA A 208 -9.40 1.76 11.98
CA ALA A 208 -8.66 2.99 12.24
C ALA A 208 -7.57 2.82 13.33
N ALA A 209 -7.83 1.99 14.33
CA ALA A 209 -6.88 1.70 15.41
C ALA A 209 -5.77 0.71 15.02
N SER A 210 -5.86 0.08 13.85
CA SER A 210 -4.97 -1.03 13.47
C SER A 210 -3.64 -0.60 12.86
N TRP A 211 -3.62 0.50 12.11
CA TRP A 211 -2.44 0.94 11.38
C TRP A 211 -1.63 1.97 12.16
N ARG A 212 -0.35 2.09 11.82
CA ARG A 212 0.51 3.19 12.25
C ARG A 212 0.79 4.11 11.07
N THR A 213 0.89 5.40 11.32
CA THR A 213 1.21 6.40 10.30
C THR A 213 2.49 7.15 10.64
N ALA A 214 3.19 7.61 9.62
CA ALA A 214 4.33 8.52 9.73
C ALA A 214 4.33 9.49 8.54
N GLY A 215 4.97 10.66 8.72
CA GLY A 215 4.96 11.73 7.72
C GLY A 215 3.67 12.55 7.73
N GLU A 216 3.47 13.33 6.68
CA GLU A 216 2.34 14.25 6.55
C GLU A 216 1.20 13.58 5.78
N LEU A 217 0.42 12.79 6.52
CA LEU A 217 -0.84 12.18 6.06
C LEU A 217 -2.00 13.19 6.14
#